data_AF-A0A183GL09-F1
#
_entry.id   AF-A0A183GL09-F1
#
_cell.length_a   1.000
_cell.length_b   1.000
_cell.length_c   1.000
_cell.angle_alpha   90.00
_cell.angle_beta   90.00
_cell.angle_gamma   90.00
#
_symmetry.space_group_name_H-M   'P 1'
#
loop_
_entity.id
_entity.type
_entity.pdbx_description
1 polymer ?
#
loop_
_entity_poly.entity_id
_entity_poly.type
_entity_poly.pdbx_seq_one_letter_code
_entity_poly.pdbx_strand_id
1 'polypeptide(L)'
;MLSRLTPSAVRSLGRSKARTTSSQSAASVSAIRTHKLPGQRKPTAKYGGRHTVTALPGDGIGPEMVEHIRTIFTYCHAPINFEVVQISSNLIDGDMEGAIMAIERNGVAIKVRFSGDGF
;
A
#
# COMPACT_ATOMS: atom_id res chain seq x y z
N MET A 1 0.98 -84.69 -16.85
CA MET A 1 2.40 -84.71 -16.44
C MET A 1 3.22 -84.34 -17.67
N LEU A 2 3.77 -83.15 -17.92
CA LEU A 2 4.14 -81.97 -17.14
C LEU A 2 3.92 -80.72 -18.03
N SER A 3 3.54 -79.60 -17.41
CA SER A 3 3.50 -78.27 -17.99
C SER A 3 4.92 -77.70 -18.17
N ARG A 4 5.16 -76.99 -19.28
CA ARG A 4 6.27 -76.03 -19.43
C ARG A 4 5.72 -74.73 -20.01
N LEU A 5 5.52 -73.75 -19.14
CA LEU A 5 5.23 -72.36 -19.51
C LEU A 5 6.55 -71.58 -19.47
N THR A 6 6.83 -70.82 -20.54
CA THR A 6 7.92 -69.85 -20.63
C THR A 6 7.39 -68.45 -20.26
N PRO A 7 8.19 -67.56 -19.63
CA PRO A 7 7.80 -66.17 -19.40
C PRO A 7 8.49 -65.24 -20.42
N SER A 8 7.77 -64.27 -20.99
CA SER A 8 8.36 -63.05 -21.58
C SER A 8 7.27 -61.99 -21.75
N ALA A 9 7.15 -61.05 -20.82
CA ALA A 9 7.74 -59.71 -20.85
C ALA A 9 6.75 -58.64 -21.38
N VAL A 10 5.97 -58.07 -20.46
CA VAL A 10 5.21 -56.84 -20.67
C VAL A 10 6.17 -55.66 -20.50
N ARG A 11 6.44 -54.90 -21.57
CA ARG A 11 7.11 -53.59 -21.48
C ARG A 11 6.08 -52.53 -21.12
N SER A 12 6.11 -52.04 -19.89
CA SER A 12 5.46 -50.78 -19.52
C SER A 12 6.37 -49.62 -19.90
N LEU A 13 5.89 -48.69 -20.72
CA LEU A 13 6.56 -47.40 -20.93
C LEU A 13 6.37 -46.54 -19.68
N GLY A 14 7.42 -46.44 -18.87
CA GLY A 14 7.50 -45.49 -17.77
C GLY A 14 7.58 -44.06 -18.31
N ARG A 15 6.56 -43.24 -18.04
CA ARG A 15 6.59 -41.79 -18.29
C ARG A 15 7.34 -41.12 -17.14
N SER A 16 8.59 -40.75 -17.36
CA SER A 16 9.35 -39.92 -16.43
C SER A 16 8.72 -38.51 -16.37
N LYS A 17 8.26 -38.10 -15.18
CA LYS A 17 7.96 -36.68 -14.90
C LYS A 17 9.28 -35.99 -14.55
N ALA A 18 9.73 -35.09 -15.43
CA ALA A 18 10.80 -34.16 -15.12
C ALA A 18 10.39 -33.30 -13.91
N ARG A 19 11.22 -33.27 -12.86
CA ARG A 19 11.12 -32.32 -11.74
C ARG A 19 11.46 -30.94 -12.27
N THR A 20 10.45 -30.11 -12.53
CA THR A 20 10.64 -28.67 -12.67
C THR A 20 11.00 -28.13 -11.30
N THR A 21 12.28 -27.79 -11.09
CA THR A 21 12.70 -26.98 -9.95
C THR A 21 12.21 -25.57 -10.19
N SER A 22 11.05 -25.22 -9.62
CA SER A 22 10.67 -23.83 -9.49
C SER A 22 11.72 -23.15 -8.60
N SER A 23 12.62 -22.40 -9.23
CA SER A 23 13.46 -21.41 -8.58
C SER A 23 12.53 -20.40 -7.93
N GLN A 24 12.18 -20.64 -6.67
CA GLN A 24 11.57 -19.63 -5.81
C GLN A 24 12.64 -18.56 -5.64
N SER A 25 12.50 -17.47 -6.39
CA SER A 25 13.24 -16.24 -6.14
C SER A 25 12.97 -15.88 -4.68
N ALA A 26 14.01 -15.95 -3.86
CA ALA A 26 13.99 -15.45 -2.50
C ALA A 26 13.79 -13.93 -2.59
N ALA A 27 12.53 -13.50 -2.65
CA ALA A 27 12.18 -12.11 -2.50
C ALA A 27 12.64 -11.72 -1.10
N SER A 28 13.68 -10.88 -1.04
CA SER A 28 14.18 -10.28 0.19
C SER A 28 12.99 -9.69 0.95
N VAL A 29 12.54 -10.39 1.99
CA VAL A 29 11.40 -9.98 2.80
C VAL A 29 11.83 -8.73 3.54
N SER A 30 11.37 -7.56 3.06
CA SER A 30 11.52 -6.32 3.82
C SER A 30 10.94 -6.56 5.21
N ALA A 31 11.76 -6.38 6.24
CA ALA A 31 11.37 -6.58 7.64
C ALA A 31 10.19 -5.69 8.07
N ILE A 32 9.86 -4.68 7.27
CA ILE A 32 8.66 -3.85 7.43
C ILE A 32 7.49 -4.52 6.69
N ARG A 33 6.86 -5.50 7.35
CA ARG A 33 5.60 -6.06 6.88
C ARG A 33 4.50 -5.02 7.09
N THR A 34 4.07 -4.36 6.03
CA THR A 34 2.93 -3.44 6.10
C THR A 34 1.69 -4.20 6.58
N HIS A 35 1.02 -3.65 7.59
CA HIS A 35 -0.27 -4.16 8.06
C HIS A 35 -1.24 -4.27 6.87
N LYS A 36 -1.88 -5.45 6.72
CA LYS A 36 -2.97 -5.65 5.76
C LYS A 36 -4.24 -5.06 6.36
N LEU A 37 -4.52 -3.81 6.01
CA LEU A 37 -5.81 -3.18 6.29
C LEU A 37 -6.94 -4.04 5.67
N PRO A 38 -7.98 -4.40 6.44
CA PRO A 38 -9.17 -5.03 5.87
C PRO A 38 -9.86 -4.05 4.92
N GLY A 39 -10.36 -4.54 3.78
CA GLY A 39 -11.08 -3.75 2.78
C GLY A 39 -10.42 -3.71 1.40
N GLN A 40 -11.18 -3.23 0.40
CA GLN A 40 -10.65 -3.01 -0.94
C GLN A 40 -9.67 -1.83 -0.94
N ARG A 41 -8.42 -2.09 -1.34
CA ARG A 41 -7.43 -1.03 -1.54
C ARG A 41 -7.66 -0.37 -2.88
N LYS A 42 -8.13 0.88 -2.87
CA LYS A 42 -8.11 1.74 -4.05
C LYS A 42 -6.65 1.95 -4.49
N PRO A 43 -6.35 2.03 -5.80
CA PRO A 43 -5.01 2.31 -6.27
C PRO A 43 -4.53 3.63 -5.69
N THR A 44 -3.34 3.64 -5.10
CA THR A 44 -2.76 4.84 -4.49
C THR A 44 -2.50 5.90 -5.55
N ALA A 45 -2.72 7.18 -5.22
CA ALA A 45 -2.43 8.31 -6.12
C ALA A 45 -0.92 8.50 -6.31
N LYS A 46 -0.34 7.67 -7.19
CA LYS A 46 1.06 7.72 -7.57
C LYS A 46 1.17 7.94 -9.07
N TYR A 47 1.94 8.94 -9.47
CA TYR A 47 2.18 9.24 -10.87
C TYR A 47 3.65 9.59 -11.08
N GLY A 48 4.28 8.99 -12.10
CA GLY A 48 5.70 9.26 -12.41
C GLY A 48 6.67 9.01 -11.24
N GLY A 49 6.34 8.05 -10.36
CA GLY A 49 7.14 7.75 -9.16
C GLY A 49 6.94 8.72 -7.99
N ARG A 50 6.05 9.72 -8.11
CA ARG A 50 5.71 10.66 -7.05
C ARG A 50 4.37 10.29 -6.40
N HIS A 51 4.28 10.42 -5.08
CA HIS A 51 3.07 10.11 -4.32
C HIS A 51 2.34 11.40 -3.96
N THR A 52 1.03 11.43 -4.19
CA THR A 52 0.18 12.48 -3.63
C THR A 52 -0.31 12.05 -2.26
N VAL A 53 -0.13 12.92 -1.26
CA VAL A 53 -0.54 12.71 0.13
C VAL A 53 -1.45 13.85 0.54
N THR A 54 -2.60 13.52 1.14
CA THR A 54 -3.51 14.54 1.69
C THR A 54 -2.93 15.09 2.99
N ALA A 55 -2.84 16.41 3.14
CA ALA A 55 -2.47 17.07 4.37
C ALA A 55 -3.68 17.78 4.96
N LEU A 56 -4.02 17.44 6.20
CA LEU A 56 -5.10 18.03 6.96
C LEU A 56 -4.49 18.93 8.05
N PRO A 57 -4.38 20.24 7.81
CA PRO A 57 -3.73 21.18 8.71
C PRO A 57 -4.50 21.38 10.01
N GLY A 58 -5.82 21.28 10.02
CA GLY A 58 -6.60 21.58 11.22
C GLY A 58 -6.55 23.06 11.59
N ASP A 59 -6.62 23.35 12.89
CA ASP A 59 -6.82 24.71 13.43
C ASP A 59 -5.65 25.14 14.34
N GLY A 60 -5.54 26.44 14.61
CA GLY A 60 -4.42 27.02 15.36
C GLY A 60 -3.09 26.93 14.60
N ILE A 61 -2.08 26.30 15.21
CA ILE A 61 -0.72 26.04 14.67
C ILE A 61 -0.70 25.06 13.47
N GLY A 62 -1.86 24.52 13.12
CA GLY A 62 -2.04 23.53 12.08
C GLY A 62 -1.45 23.87 10.70
N PRO A 63 -1.88 24.99 10.08
CA PRO A 63 -1.40 25.43 8.76
C PRO A 63 0.11 25.64 8.69
N GLU A 64 0.72 26.23 9.72
CA GLU A 64 2.15 26.50 9.80
C GLU A 64 2.95 25.20 9.87
N MET A 65 2.45 24.20 10.62
CA MET A 65 3.08 22.87 10.69
C MET A 65 3.06 22.15 9.35
N VAL A 66 1.95 22.21 8.61
CA VAL A 66 1.87 21.62 7.27
C VAL A 66 2.81 22.33 6.30
N GLU A 67 2.98 23.64 6.41
CA GLU A 67 3.96 24.39 5.63
C GLU A 67 5.40 23.96 5.94
N HIS A 68 5.75 23.78 7.22
CA HIS A 68 7.07 23.28 7.60
C HIS A 68 7.34 21.86 7.07
N ILE A 69 6.35 20.98 7.15
CA ILE A 69 6.44 19.64 6.57
C ILE A 69 6.71 19.73 5.07
N ARG A 70 6.00 20.58 4.33
CA ARG A 70 6.25 20.79 2.90
C ARG A 70 7.69 21.21 2.64
N THR A 71 8.18 22.22 3.36
CA THR A 71 9.56 22.72 3.22
C THR A 71 10.61 21.64 3.47
N ILE A 72 10.46 20.85 4.54
CA ILE A 72 11.38 19.75 4.86
C ILE A 72 11.41 18.73 3.73
N PHE A 73 10.25 18.29 3.24
CA PHE A 73 10.17 17.28 2.20
C PHE A 73 10.70 17.78 0.85
N THR A 74 10.52 19.06 0.54
CA THR A 74 11.15 19.70 -0.63
C THR A 74 12.67 19.72 -0.50
N TYR A 75 13.19 20.08 0.68
CA TYR A 75 14.64 20.11 0.94
C TYR A 75 15.27 18.71 0.91
N CYS A 76 14.56 17.69 1.37
CA CYS A 76 14.98 16.30 1.28
C CYS A 76 14.85 15.69 -0.12
N HIS A 77 14.37 16.45 -1.12
CA HIS A 77 14.06 15.95 -2.46
C HIS A 77 13.15 14.71 -2.48
N ALA A 78 12.25 14.62 -1.49
CA ALA A 78 11.33 13.50 -1.40
C ALA A 78 10.31 13.58 -2.57
N PRO A 79 10.00 12.46 -3.26
CA PRO A 79 9.07 12.45 -4.38
C PRO A 79 7.60 12.47 -3.89
N ILE A 80 7.22 13.52 -3.16
CA ILE A 80 5.89 13.66 -2.56
C ILE A 80 5.26 14.98 -3.02
N ASN A 81 3.99 14.90 -3.37
CA ASN A 81 3.12 16.04 -3.61
C ASN A 81 2.10 16.12 -2.47
N PHE A 82 1.91 17.31 -1.92
CA PHE A 82 0.93 17.52 -0.86
C PHE A 82 -0.33 18.15 -1.42
N GLU A 83 -1.47 17.52 -1.16
CA GLU A 83 -2.78 18.09 -1.35
C GLU A 83 -3.30 18.58 0.00
N VAL A 84 -3.39 19.88 0.19
CA VAL A 84 -3.87 20.45 1.45
C VAL A 84 -5.39 20.58 1.40
N VAL A 85 -6.09 19.96 2.34
CA VAL A 85 -7.54 20.11 2.52
C VAL A 85 -7.79 20.77 3.86
N GLN A 86 -8.26 22.01 3.83
CA GLN A 86 -8.53 22.77 5.04
C GLN A 86 -9.75 22.18 5.76
N ILE A 87 -9.59 21.96 7.07
CA ILE A 87 -10.68 21.57 7.96
C ILE A 87 -10.56 22.48 9.17
N SER A 88 -11.57 23.31 9.43
CA SER A 88 -11.64 24.19 10.61
C SER A 88 -12.65 23.67 11.61
N SER A 89 -12.54 24.10 12.87
CA SER A 89 -13.48 23.79 13.95
C SER A 89 -14.88 24.37 13.69
N ASN A 90 -14.94 25.50 12.98
CA ASN A 90 -16.13 25.99 12.31
C ASN A 90 -16.33 25.18 11.03
N LEU A 91 -16.85 23.96 11.15
CA LEU A 91 -17.11 23.12 10.00
C LEU A 91 -18.13 23.80 9.09
N ILE A 92 -17.73 24.07 7.85
CA ILE A 92 -18.67 24.41 6.79
C ILE A 92 -19.19 23.08 6.22
N ASP A 93 -20.47 23.03 5.88
CA ASP A 93 -21.09 21.84 5.27
C ASP A 93 -20.30 21.43 4.02
N GLY A 94 -19.75 20.21 4.04
CA GLY A 94 -18.98 19.64 2.92
C GLY A 94 -17.47 19.55 3.13
N ASP A 95 -16.88 20.23 4.12
CA ASP A 95 -15.42 20.18 4.35
C ASP A 95 -14.96 18.78 4.77
N MET A 96 -15.74 18.10 5.62
CA MET A 96 -15.47 16.71 6.00
C MET A 96 -15.60 15.75 4.82
N GLU A 97 -16.61 15.94 3.97
CA GLU A 97 -16.81 15.09 2.79
C GLU A 97 -15.65 15.27 1.80
N GLY A 98 -15.22 16.51 1.59
CA GLY A 98 -14.03 16.84 0.80
C GLY A 98 -12.77 16.16 1.33
N ALA A 99 -12.58 16.18 2.64
CA ALA A 99 -11.45 15.51 3.29
C ALA A 99 -11.51 13.98 3.13
N ILE A 100 -12.67 13.37 3.35
CA ILE A 100 -12.87 11.92 3.18
C ILE A 100 -12.57 11.52 1.73
N MET A 101 -13.14 12.24 0.75
CA MET A 101 -12.88 11.99 -0.66
C MET A 101 -11.40 12.10 -1.01
N ALA A 102 -10.69 13.11 -0.49
CA ALA A 102 -9.27 13.27 -0.73
C ALA A 102 -8.44 12.12 -0.12
N ILE A 103 -8.77 11.69 1.11
CA ILE A 103 -8.11 10.54 1.75
C ILE A 103 -8.35 9.27 0.96
N GLU A 104 -9.58 9.01 0.53
CA GLU A 104 -9.91 7.81 -0.25
C GLU A 104 -9.24 7.80 -1.62
N ARG A 105 -9.09 8.97 -2.24
CA ARG A 105 -8.41 9.13 -3.52
C ARG A 105 -6.91 8.88 -3.41
N ASN A 106 -6.27 9.44 -2.39
CA ASN A 106 -4.81 9.38 -2.24
C ASN A 106 -4.36 8.10 -1.52
N GLY A 107 -5.19 7.57 -0.62
CA GLY A 107 -4.96 6.39 0.20
C GLY A 107 -4.04 6.61 1.41
N VAL A 108 -3.41 7.78 1.51
CA VAL A 108 -2.51 8.18 2.61
C VAL A 108 -2.75 9.65 2.94
N ALA A 109 -2.78 9.97 4.22
CA ALA A 109 -2.94 11.32 4.71
C ALA A 109 -2.06 11.62 5.94
N ILE A 110 -1.74 12.89 6.12
CA ILE A 110 -1.10 13.46 7.31
C ILE A 110 -2.13 14.36 7.98
N LYS A 111 -2.33 14.19 9.28
CA LYS A 111 -3.23 15.00 10.09
C LYS A 111 -2.45 15.72 11.18
N VAL A 112 -2.68 17.02 11.31
CA VAL A 112 -2.24 17.81 12.46
C VAL A 112 -3.35 17.89 13.51
N ARG A 113 -2.99 18.20 14.76
CA ARG A 113 -3.95 18.31 15.85
C ARG A 113 -4.88 19.50 15.59
N PHE A 114 -6.18 19.28 15.81
CA PHE A 114 -7.16 20.36 15.89
C PHE A 114 -7.07 21.00 17.28
N SER A 115 -7.02 22.34 17.32
CA SER A 115 -7.23 23.06 18.57
C SER A 115 -8.71 22.94 18.93
N GLY A 116 -9.06 21.92 19.72
CA GLY A 116 -10.34 21.85 20.39
C GLY A 116 -10.21 22.58 21.72
N ASP A 117 -11.15 23.47 22.01
CA ASP A 117 -11.18 24.25 23.24
C ASP A 117 -11.39 23.30 24.44
N GLY A 118 -10.30 22.82 25.01
CA GLY A 118 -10.32 21.88 26.13
C GLY A 118 -8.92 21.34 26.41
N PHE A 119 -8.35 21.76 27.54
CA PHE A 119 -7.12 21.21 28.11
C PHE A 119 -7.13 19.69 28.21
#